data_AF-A0A5P8NYL8-F1
#
_entry.id   AF-A0A5P8NYL8-F1
#
_cell.length_a   1.000
_cell.length_b   1.000
_cell.length_c   1.000
_cell.angle_alpha   90.00
_cell.angle_beta   90.00
_cell.angle_gamma   90.00
#
_symmetry.space_group_name_H-M   'P 1'
#
loop_
_entity.id
_entity.type
_entity.pdbx_description
1 polymer ?
#
loop_
_entity_poly.entity_id
_entity_poly.type
_entity_poly.pdbx_seq_one_letter_code
_entity_poly.pdbx_strand_id
1 'polypeptide(L)'
;MVTKEQIFKAVSTVNDPEVGFNLVEMGLIYDATCDEDMKVLVTMTLSTKACPLHQMIVQWVKEAVLRELPSVAEADVELVWEPEWNISMATDEVKAKLGGM
;
A
#
# COMPACT_ATOMS: atom_id res chain seq x y z
N MET A 1 6.58 10.03 17.10
CA MET A 1 6.99 9.61 15.74
C MET A 1 6.06 8.49 15.31
N VAL A 2 5.47 8.58 14.13
CA VAL A 2 4.59 7.54 13.58
C VAL A 2 5.46 6.36 13.17
N THR A 3 5.06 5.14 13.54
CA THR A 3 5.83 3.93 13.20
C THR A 3 5.41 3.33 11.86
N LYS A 4 6.31 2.56 11.24
CA LYS A 4 6.02 1.78 10.03
C LYS A 4 4.77 0.91 10.19
N GLU A 5 4.61 0.26 11.33
CA GLU A 5 3.43 -0.58 11.63
C GLU A 5 2.12 0.22 11.66
N GLN A 6 2.16 1.45 12.18
CA GLN A 6 0.98 2.33 12.17
C GLN A 6 0.61 2.75 10.74
N ILE A 7 1.61 3.04 9.90
CA ILE A 7 1.39 3.39 8.49
C ILE A 7 0.82 2.19 7.74
N PHE A 8 1.38 1.00 7.92
CA PHE A 8 0.85 -0.22 7.31
C PHE A 8 -0.60 -0.49 7.72
N LYS A 9 -0.92 -0.30 9.00
CA LYS A 9 -2.30 -0.42 9.48
C LYS A 9 -3.25 0.63 8.89
N ALA A 10 -2.78 1.85 8.64
CA ALA A 10 -3.57 2.87 7.96
C ALA A 10 -3.86 2.47 6.50
N VAL A 11 -2.81 2.03 5.79
CA VAL A 11 -2.89 1.63 4.38
C VAL A 11 -3.71 0.35 4.18
N SER A 12 -3.81 -0.55 5.18
CA SER A 12 -4.66 -1.74 5.10
C SER A 12 -6.17 -1.43 5.03
N THR A 13 -6.58 -0.16 5.16
CA THR A 13 -7.97 0.26 4.89
C THR A 13 -8.27 0.43 3.40
N VAL A 14 -7.24 0.44 2.55
CA VAL A 14 -7.36 0.54 1.09
C VAL A 14 -7.41 -0.87 0.50
N ASN A 15 -8.50 -1.16 -0.20
CA ASN A 15 -8.71 -2.43 -0.88
C ASN A 15 -8.55 -2.28 -2.38
N ASP A 16 -7.97 -3.30 -3.00
CA ASP A 16 -7.99 -3.46 -4.45
C ASP A 16 -9.42 -3.80 -4.90
N PRO A 17 -10.03 -2.98 -5.78
CA PRO A 17 -11.42 -3.16 -6.18
C PRO A 17 -11.65 -4.38 -7.10
N GLU A 18 -10.60 -4.97 -7.67
CA GLU A 18 -10.70 -6.13 -8.56
C GLU A 18 -10.73 -7.43 -7.75
N VAL A 19 -9.89 -7.56 -6.73
CA VAL A 19 -9.76 -8.81 -5.94
C VAL A 19 -10.42 -8.75 -4.55
N GLY A 20 -10.69 -7.54 -4.05
CA GLY A 20 -11.34 -7.29 -2.77
C GLY A 20 -10.45 -7.54 -1.54
N PHE A 21 -9.13 -7.50 -1.70
CA PHE A 21 -8.17 -7.61 -0.61
C PHE A 21 -7.44 -6.29 -0.38
N ASN A 22 -6.93 -6.09 0.84
CA ASN A 22 -6.17 -4.88 1.12
C ASN A 22 -4.75 -4.95 0.55
N LEU A 23 -4.18 -3.78 0.24
CA LEU A 23 -2.88 -3.67 -0.43
C LEU A 23 -1.72 -4.26 0.40
N VAL A 24 -1.85 -4.26 1.73
CA VAL A 24 -0.83 -4.85 2.62
C VAL A 24 -0.88 -6.37 2.55
N GLU A 25 -2.07 -6.98 2.60
CA GLU A 25 -2.25 -8.43 2.47
C GLU A 25 -1.85 -8.95 1.09
N MET A 26 -2.08 -8.14 0.05
CA MET A 26 -1.59 -8.44 -1.27
C MET A 26 -0.05 -8.37 -1.37
N GLY A 27 0.64 -7.81 -0.38
CA GLY A 27 2.09 -7.63 -0.43
C GLY A 27 2.54 -6.54 -1.40
N LEU A 28 1.68 -5.54 -1.65
CA LEU A 28 2.00 -4.42 -2.55
C LEU A 28 2.73 -3.28 -1.84
N ILE A 29 2.69 -3.24 -0.52
CA ILE A 29 3.40 -2.23 0.30
C ILE A 29 4.74 -2.82 0.76
N TYR A 30 5.84 -2.24 0.28
CA TYR A 30 7.20 -2.73 0.56
C TYR A 30 7.83 -2.06 1.77
N ASP A 31 7.69 -0.74 1.85
CA ASP A 31 8.24 0.04 2.95
C ASP A 31 7.39 1.26 3.28
N ALA A 32 7.61 1.81 4.47
CA ALA A 32 7.02 3.08 4.87
C ALA A 32 7.92 3.73 5.92
N THR A 33 8.17 5.02 5.72
CA THR A 33 8.98 5.84 6.63
C THR A 33 8.21 7.11 7.02
N CYS A 34 8.53 7.64 8.19
CA CYS A 34 8.05 8.93 8.66
C CYS A 34 9.27 9.74 9.11
N ASP A 35 9.41 10.97 8.65
CA ASP A 35 10.51 11.87 9.05
C ASP A 35 10.15 12.70 10.30
N GLU A 36 11.07 13.60 10.68
CA GLU A 36 10.92 14.49 11.83
C GLU A 36 9.86 15.59 11.62
N ASP A 37 9.53 15.91 10.36
CA ASP A 37 8.50 16.87 9.95
C ASP A 37 7.11 16.23 9.80
N MET A 38 6.96 14.97 10.24
CA MET A 38 5.73 14.18 10.13
C MET A 38 5.27 13.97 8.68
N LYS A 39 6.22 13.88 7.75
CA LYS A 39 5.95 13.49 6.37
C LYS A 39 6.14 11.99 6.23
N VAL A 40 5.14 11.34 5.65
CA VAL A 40 5.15 9.90 5.41
C VAL A 40 5.46 9.62 3.95
N LEU A 41 6.41 8.71 3.71
CA LEU A 41 6.66 8.15 2.39
C LEU A 41 6.32 6.66 2.41
N VAL A 42 5.38 6.25 1.57
CA VAL A 42 5.03 4.84 1.36
C VAL A 42 5.68 4.35 0.07
N THR A 43 6.55 3.35 0.16
CA THR A 43 7.13 2.69 -1.01
C THR A 43 6.28 1.47 -1.35
N MET A 44 5.68 1.48 -2.54
CA MET A 44 4.77 0.41 -2.98
C MET A 44 5.00 0.04 -4.45
N THR A 45 4.43 -1.09 -4.85
CA THR A 45 4.37 -1.55 -6.23
C THR A 45 2.93 -1.84 -6.63
N LEU A 46 2.71 -2.14 -7.91
CA LEU A 46 1.40 -2.52 -8.46
C LEU A 46 1.55 -3.77 -9.33
N SER A 47 0.48 -4.54 -9.46
CA SER A 47 0.47 -5.81 -10.21
C SER A 47 0.67 -5.62 -11.72
N THR A 48 0.33 -4.44 -12.28
CA THR A 48 0.51 -4.13 -13.69
C THR A 48 0.98 -2.68 -13.91
N LYS A 49 1.54 -2.37 -15.09
CA LYS A 49 2.16 -1.06 -15.38
C LYS A 49 1.24 -0.07 -16.13
N ALA A 50 0.07 -0.49 -16.61
CA ALA A 50 -0.71 0.28 -17.60
C ALA A 50 -2.22 0.34 -17.34
N CYS A 51 -2.63 0.86 -16.18
CA CYS A 51 -4.05 1.07 -15.85
C CYS A 51 -4.28 2.48 -15.26
N PRO A 52 -5.32 3.22 -15.67
CA PRO A 52 -5.69 4.49 -15.04
C PRO A 52 -5.97 4.35 -13.53
N LEU A 53 -6.31 3.14 -13.07
CA LEU A 53 -6.59 2.83 -11.68
C LEU A 53 -5.39 3.07 -10.74
N HIS A 54 -4.15 2.98 -11.24
CA HIS A 54 -2.95 3.16 -10.42
C HIS A 54 -2.90 4.52 -9.72
N GLN A 55 -3.27 5.59 -10.44
CA GLN A 55 -3.30 6.93 -9.86
C GLN A 55 -4.33 7.03 -8.74
N MET A 56 -5.48 6.36 -8.88
CA MET A 56 -6.51 6.32 -7.85
C MET A 56 -6.04 5.54 -6.62
N ILE A 57 -5.41 4.38 -6.80
CA ILE A 57 -4.87 3.58 -5.70
C ILE A 57 -3.82 4.39 -4.93
N VAL A 58 -2.89 5.02 -5.64
CA VAL A 58 -1.87 5.90 -5.04
C VAL A 58 -2.53 7.02 -4.23
N GLN A 59 -3.57 7.66 -4.77
CA GLN A 59 -4.30 8.70 -4.05
C GLN A 59 -4.98 8.14 -2.79
N TRP A 60 -5.65 6.99 -2.88
CA TRP A 60 -6.32 6.36 -1.74
C TRP A 60 -5.34 5.97 -0.63
N VAL A 61 -4.12 5.53 -0.98
CA VAL A 61 -3.06 5.27 0.00
C VAL A 61 -2.69 6.55 0.75
N LYS A 62 -2.45 7.65 0.05
CA LYS A 62 -2.16 8.96 0.68
C LYS A 62 -3.29 9.40 1.59
N GLU A 63 -4.54 9.34 1.10
CA GLU A 63 -5.72 9.73 1.85
C GLU A 63 -5.93 8.83 3.08
N ALA A 64 -5.69 7.53 2.98
CA ALA A 64 -5.80 6.61 4.11
C ALA A 64 -4.78 6.93 5.21
N VAL A 65 -3.52 7.21 4.84
CA VAL A 65 -2.50 7.64 5.81
C VAL A 65 -2.94 8.91 6.53
N LEU A 66 -3.35 9.94 5.79
CA LEU A 66 -3.77 11.22 6.37
C LEU A 66 -5.03 11.10 7.23
N ARG A 67 -5.97 10.24 6.84
CA ARG A 67 -7.22 10.02 7.58
C ARG A 67 -7.00 9.29 8.88
N GLU A 68 -6.21 8.22 8.87
CA GLU A 68 -6.03 7.34 10.04
C GLU A 68 -4.96 7.88 11.01
N LEU A 69 -4.03 8.72 10.53
CA LEU A 69 -2.92 9.25 11.31
C LEU A 69 -2.96 10.79 11.35
N PRO A 70 -3.77 11.39 12.24
CA PRO A 70 -4.00 12.84 12.26
C PRO A 70 -2.76 13.69 12.61
N SER A 71 -1.69 13.06 13.09
CA SER A 71 -0.41 13.74 13.33
C SER A 71 0.46 13.87 12.08
N VAL A 72 0.14 13.17 10.99
CA VAL A 72 0.87 13.23 9.73
C VAL A 72 0.53 14.53 9.00
N ALA A 73 1.55 15.29 8.62
CA ALA A 73 1.38 16.57 7.93
C ALA A 73 1.19 16.36 6.41
N GLU A 74 1.89 15.39 5.84
CA GLU A 74 1.92 15.11 4.41
C GLU A 74 2.16 13.62 4.19
N ALA A 75 1.52 13.05 3.16
CA ALA A 75 1.71 11.66 2.77
C ALA A 75 2.00 11.58 1.27
N ASP A 76 3.12 10.96 0.93
CA ASP A 76 3.53 10.69 -0.43
C ASP A 76 3.74 9.20 -0.65
N VAL A 77 3.72 8.83 -1.93
CA VAL A 77 3.85 7.45 -2.38
C VAL A 77 4.92 7.38 -3.44
N GLU A 78 5.91 6.55 -3.21
CA GLU A 78 6.90 6.17 -4.18
C GLU A 78 6.48 4.85 -4.84
N LEU A 79 6.19 4.92 -6.14
CA LEU A 79 5.85 3.74 -6.92
C LEU A 79 7.13 3.12 -7.51
N VAL A 80 7.49 1.94 -7.00
CA VAL A 80 8.60 1.14 -7.49
C VAL A 80 8.10 -0.04 -8.30
N TRP A 81 8.94 -0.54 -9.21
CA TRP A 81 8.64 -1.73 -10.02
C TRP A 81 9.60 -2.88 -9.75
N GLU A 82 10.60 -2.66 -8.91
CA GLU A 82 11.60 -3.65 -8.52
C GLU A 82 11.68 -3.73 -6.99
N PRO A 83 11.60 -4.94 -6.40
CA PRO A 83 11.31 -6.20 -7.06
C PRO A 83 9.92 -6.22 -7.73
N GLU A 84 9.76 -6.98 -8.80
CA GLU A 84 8.45 -7.16 -9.44
C GLU A 84 7.54 -7.98 -8.52
N TRP A 85 6.30 -7.51 -8.34
CA TRP A 85 5.33 -8.22 -7.52
C TRP A 85 4.99 -9.57 -8.12
N ASN A 86 4.86 -10.58 -7.24
CA ASN A 86 4.29 -11.86 -7.61
C ASN A 86 3.50 -12.42 -6.43
N ILE A 87 2.60 -13.37 -6.71
CA ILE A 87 1.67 -13.93 -5.73
C ILE A 87 2.35 -14.53 -4.49
N SER A 88 3.63 -14.93 -4.57
CA SER A 88 4.36 -15.45 -3.40
C SER A 88 4.61 -14.39 -2.32
N MET A 89 4.51 -13.11 -2.65
CA MET A 89 4.65 -11.97 -1.72
C MET A 89 3.39 -11.71 -0.88
N ALA A 90 2.23 -12.23 -1.31
CA ALA A 90 0.98 -12.03 -0.61
C ALA A 90 0.84 -12.95 0.61
N THR A 91 -0.14 -12.68 1.49
CA THR A 91 -0.47 -13.57 2.61
C THR A 91 -1.02 -14.92 2.13
N ASP A 92 -0.99 -15.93 3.00
CA ASP A 92 -1.52 -17.27 2.67
C ASP A 92 -3.02 -17.24 2.29
N GLU A 93 -3.79 -16.32 2.87
CA GLU A 93 -5.21 -16.13 2.52
C GLU A 93 -5.38 -15.61 1.09
N VAL A 94 -4.62 -14.58 0.71
CA VAL A 94 -4.64 -14.03 -0.65
C VAL A 94 -4.14 -15.07 -1.65
N LYS A 95 -3.07 -15.79 -1.32
CA LYS A 95 -2.53 -16.90 -2.13
C LYS A 95 -3.57 -18.01 -2.33
N ALA A 96 -4.31 -18.39 -1.29
CA ALA A 96 -5.33 -19.42 -1.39
C ALA A 96 -6.49 -19.01 -2.32
N LYS A 97 -6.90 -17.73 -2.29
CA LYS A 97 -8.00 -17.23 -3.12
C LYS A 97 -7.60 -16.98 -4.57
N LEU A 98 -6.41 -16.42 -4.80
CA LEU A 98 -5.95 -16.01 -6.15
C LEU A 98 -5.07 -17.07 -6.83
N GLY A 99 -4.31 -17.86 -6.08
CA GLY A 99 -3.42 -18.90 -6.63
C GLY A 99 -4.15 -20.17 -7.08
N GLY A 100 -5.45 -20.28 -6.81
CA GLY A 100 -6.32 -21.36 -7.31
C GLY A 100 -7.11 -21.01 -8.58
N MET A 101 -6.90 -19.81 -9.15
CA MET A 101 -7.50 -19.39 -10.42
C MET A 101 -6.67 -19.84 -11.64
#